data_AF-A0A8T2W2C7-F1
#
_entry.id   AF-A0A8T2W2C7-F1
#
_cell.length_a   1.000
_cell.length_b   1.000
_cell.length_c   1.000
_cell.angle_alpha   90.00
_cell.angle_beta   90.00
_cell.angle_gamma   90.00
#
_symmetry.space_group_name_H-M   'P 1'
#
loop_
_entity.id
_entity.type
_entity.pdbx_description
1 polymer ?
#
loop_
_entity_poly.entity_id
_entity_poly.type
_entity_poly.pdbx_seq_one_letter_code
_entity_poly.pdbx_strand_id
1 'polypeptide(L)'
;MDVLLHLQKGSPNKVLEHYGELYKSISNEGFCSWEQYLLDQILRGADIPFSKAAARNEPTAHLLPSVRHDVSILKELSVSEATLAGWVRETVSSVSDDWMIAATALSNINIADNYDTNGAVKFEIPNNSPTHILAPLTKNQRTELRSRLSREQQAEAAAMLLQRYHAAHDYGILSMHRVLKWNLDRLQAQDVLEGVLISNNQSTDEKIEKSEANVLAAAIDAGLLCLDLTNRKQGCEPILIEGCSRNAYTLAMRVLNSLHNLVSPENAIAAASVRVIILPHSQLATISELAWTMSQHPRMYFAVVCPGVPKEISHDVAATVAGGDGVSWPSNALFIGCCDTAPTVRQVPGVRITLQ
;
A
#
# COMPACT_ATOMS: atom_id res chain seq x y z
N MET A 1 3.98 -11.48 -17.97
CA MET A 1 3.17 -12.06 -19.07
C MET A 1 3.99 -12.21 -20.35
N ASP A 2 4.95 -11.33 -20.63
CA ASP A 2 5.70 -11.34 -21.90
C ASP A 2 6.52 -12.62 -22.16
N VAL A 3 7.06 -13.27 -21.12
CA VAL A 3 7.76 -14.57 -21.26
C VAL A 3 6.86 -15.62 -21.94
N LEU A 4 5.63 -15.81 -21.46
CA LEU A 4 4.69 -16.79 -22.02
C LEU A 4 4.29 -16.43 -23.44
N LEU A 5 4.08 -15.14 -23.71
CA LEU A 5 3.78 -14.65 -25.05
C LEU A 5 4.93 -14.91 -26.03
N HIS A 6 6.17 -14.73 -25.60
CA HIS A 6 7.35 -14.94 -26.43
C HIS A 6 7.70 -16.42 -26.60
N LEU A 7 7.38 -17.26 -25.62
CA LEU A 7 7.43 -18.73 -25.76
C LEU A 7 6.47 -19.17 -26.87
N GLN A 8 5.22 -18.67 -26.89
CA GLN A 8 4.27 -18.97 -27.97
C GLN A 8 4.72 -18.47 -29.34
N LYS A 9 5.39 -17.32 -29.40
CA LYS A 9 5.88 -16.72 -30.65
C LYS A 9 7.20 -17.31 -31.14
N GLY A 10 7.85 -18.20 -30.36
CA GLY A 10 9.12 -18.82 -30.72
C GLY A 10 10.26 -17.81 -30.95
N SER A 11 10.31 -16.71 -30.18
CA SER A 11 11.34 -15.66 -30.31
C SER A 11 12.45 -15.87 -29.27
N PRO A 12 13.49 -16.68 -29.54
CA PRO A 12 14.40 -17.20 -28.51
C PRO A 12 15.11 -16.10 -27.70
N ASN A 13 15.63 -15.06 -28.37
CA ASN A 13 16.33 -13.97 -27.70
C ASN A 13 15.43 -13.20 -26.74
N LYS A 14 14.18 -12.93 -27.15
CA LYS A 14 13.20 -12.22 -26.31
C LYS A 14 12.73 -13.07 -25.13
N VAL A 15 12.62 -14.38 -25.32
CA VAL A 15 12.30 -15.31 -24.24
C VAL A 15 13.37 -15.24 -23.15
N LEU A 16 14.66 -15.30 -23.51
CA LEU A 16 15.75 -15.20 -22.54
C LEU A 16 15.79 -13.86 -21.82
N GLU A 17 15.64 -12.75 -22.56
CA GLU A 17 15.63 -11.40 -22.00
C GLU A 17 14.52 -11.26 -20.94
N HIS A 18 13.28 -11.55 -21.32
CA HIS A 18 12.15 -11.45 -20.41
C HIS A 18 12.19 -12.47 -19.27
N TYR A 19 12.77 -13.66 -19.50
CA TYR A 19 12.97 -14.62 -18.41
C TYR A 19 13.98 -14.08 -17.39
N GLY A 20 15.07 -13.45 -17.85
CA GLY A 20 16.04 -12.79 -16.97
C GLY A 20 15.44 -11.63 -16.19
N GLU A 21 14.62 -10.79 -16.82
CA GLU A 21 13.86 -9.72 -16.15
C GLU A 21 12.88 -10.26 -15.12
N LEU A 22 12.18 -11.35 -15.45
CA LEU A 22 11.29 -12.04 -14.54
C LEU A 22 12.04 -12.56 -13.32
N TYR A 23 13.15 -13.28 -13.54
CA TYR A 23 13.99 -13.82 -12.47
C TYR A 23 14.51 -12.72 -11.56
N LYS A 24 14.98 -11.61 -12.14
CA LYS A 24 15.44 -10.43 -11.39
C LYS A 24 14.30 -9.85 -10.53
N SER A 25 13.08 -9.79 -11.06
CA SER A 25 11.91 -9.28 -10.33
C SER A 25 11.53 -10.20 -9.16
N ILE A 26 11.48 -11.53 -9.40
CA ILE A 26 11.23 -12.54 -8.35
C ILE A 26 12.28 -12.42 -7.24
N SER A 27 13.56 -12.31 -7.60
CA SER A 27 14.67 -12.20 -6.65
C SER A 27 14.66 -10.89 -5.88
N ASN A 28 14.42 -9.75 -6.53
CA ASN A 28 14.41 -8.44 -5.89
C ASN A 28 13.25 -8.30 -4.90
N GLU A 29 12.08 -8.87 -5.23
CA GLU A 29 10.90 -8.82 -4.36
C GLU A 29 10.90 -9.95 -3.29
N GLY A 30 11.90 -10.82 -3.31
CA GLY A 30 12.10 -11.87 -2.30
C GLY A 30 11.05 -12.99 -2.38
N PHE A 31 10.52 -13.27 -3.57
CA PHE A 31 9.63 -14.40 -3.80
C PHE A 31 10.42 -15.70 -3.96
N CYS A 32 9.87 -16.79 -3.44
CA CYS A 32 10.53 -18.11 -3.53
C CYS A 32 10.18 -18.85 -4.84
N SER A 33 9.09 -18.45 -5.49
CA SER A 33 8.60 -19.11 -6.70
C SER A 33 7.82 -18.15 -7.60
N TRP A 34 7.75 -18.51 -8.88
CA TRP A 34 6.91 -17.94 -9.91
C TRP A 34 5.43 -17.98 -9.53
N GLU A 35 4.95 -19.10 -9.00
CA GLU A 35 3.57 -19.19 -8.51
C GLU A 35 3.30 -18.15 -7.41
N GLN A 36 4.22 -18.02 -6.45
CA GLN A 36 4.09 -17.03 -5.38
C GLN A 36 4.08 -15.59 -5.90
N TYR A 37 4.90 -15.29 -6.92
CA TYR A 37 4.91 -14.01 -7.59
C TYR A 37 3.58 -13.75 -8.31
N LEU A 38 3.10 -14.71 -9.12
CA LEU A 38 1.82 -14.60 -9.82
C LEU A 38 0.65 -14.36 -8.85
N LEU A 39 0.56 -15.17 -7.79
CA LEU A 39 -0.48 -15.02 -6.77
C LEU A 39 -0.39 -13.64 -6.09
N ASP A 40 0.81 -13.13 -5.85
CA ASP A 40 0.97 -11.78 -5.29
C ASP A 40 0.51 -10.69 -6.28
N GLN A 41 0.80 -10.83 -7.59
CA GLN A 41 0.27 -9.91 -8.61
C GLN A 41 -1.27 -9.95 -8.71
N ILE A 42 -1.88 -11.14 -8.57
CA ILE A 42 -3.35 -11.27 -8.51
C ILE A 42 -3.90 -10.56 -7.28
N LEU A 43 -3.29 -10.78 -6.11
CA LEU A 43 -3.68 -10.10 -4.88
C LEU A 43 -3.47 -8.59 -4.97
N ARG A 44 -2.42 -8.14 -5.65
CA ARG A 44 -2.23 -6.71 -5.93
C ARG A 44 -3.40 -6.20 -6.75
N GLY A 45 -3.84 -6.92 -7.78
CA GLY A 45 -5.03 -6.55 -8.55
C GLY A 45 -4.90 -5.19 -9.25
N ALA A 46 -3.65 -4.76 -9.52
CA ALA A 46 -3.39 -3.53 -10.25
C ALA A 46 -3.93 -3.67 -11.68
N ASP A 47 -4.71 -2.68 -12.12
CA ASP A 47 -5.31 -2.62 -13.46
C ASP A 47 -6.27 -3.78 -13.79
N ILE A 48 -6.75 -4.52 -12.77
CA ILE A 48 -7.75 -5.58 -12.95
C ILE A 48 -9.15 -4.99 -12.71
N PRO A 49 -10.05 -4.96 -13.72
CA PRO A 49 -11.40 -4.42 -13.58
C PRO A 49 -12.20 -5.09 -12.47
N PHE A 50 -12.03 -6.40 -12.31
CA PHE A 50 -12.66 -7.15 -11.22
C PHE A 50 -12.22 -6.69 -9.83
N SER A 51 -10.93 -6.52 -9.60
CA SER A 51 -10.42 -6.06 -8.29
C SER A 51 -10.99 -4.69 -7.92
N LYS A 52 -11.06 -3.78 -8.91
CA LYS A 52 -11.70 -2.46 -8.73
C LYS A 52 -13.19 -2.53 -8.44
N ALA A 53 -13.93 -3.40 -9.15
CA ALA A 53 -15.36 -3.59 -8.93
C ALA A 53 -15.64 -4.27 -7.58
N ALA A 54 -14.83 -5.27 -7.20
CA ALA A 54 -14.91 -5.96 -5.92
C ALA A 54 -14.59 -5.01 -4.74
N ALA A 55 -13.59 -4.14 -4.87
CA ALA A 55 -13.29 -3.11 -3.87
C ALA A 55 -14.43 -2.10 -3.65
N ARG A 56 -15.29 -1.93 -4.65
CA ARG A 56 -16.52 -1.12 -4.55
C ARG A 56 -17.73 -1.91 -4.04
N ASN A 57 -17.58 -3.22 -3.81
CA ASN A 57 -18.67 -4.15 -3.54
C ASN A 57 -19.70 -4.25 -4.67
N GLU A 58 -19.28 -3.96 -5.90
CA GLU A 58 -20.13 -3.94 -7.10
C GLU A 58 -19.53 -4.79 -8.24
N PRO A 59 -19.13 -6.06 -8.01
CA PRO A 59 -18.65 -6.90 -9.10
C PRO A 59 -19.82 -7.14 -10.07
N THR A 60 -19.66 -6.70 -11.31
CA THR A 60 -20.67 -6.94 -12.35
C THR A 60 -20.74 -8.44 -12.70
N ALA A 61 -21.94 -8.94 -13.00
CA ALA A 61 -22.20 -10.36 -13.21
C ALA A 61 -21.28 -11.04 -14.25
N HIS A 62 -20.78 -10.30 -15.26
CA HIS A 62 -19.88 -10.82 -16.30
C HIS A 62 -18.40 -10.91 -15.87
N LEU A 63 -17.97 -10.17 -14.84
CA LEU A 63 -16.59 -10.20 -14.37
C LEU A 63 -16.28 -11.47 -13.60
N LEU A 64 -17.26 -12.02 -12.89
CA LEU A 64 -17.05 -13.21 -12.06
C LEU A 64 -16.73 -14.47 -12.91
N PRO A 65 -17.46 -14.79 -13.99
CA PRO A 65 -17.06 -15.86 -14.92
C PRO A 65 -15.67 -15.63 -15.53
N SER A 66 -15.34 -14.39 -15.89
CA SER A 66 -14.04 -14.04 -16.47
C SER A 66 -12.90 -14.33 -15.50
N VAL A 67 -13.05 -13.92 -14.24
CA VAL A 67 -12.04 -14.17 -13.19
C VAL A 67 -11.92 -15.65 -12.86
N ARG A 68 -13.02 -16.41 -12.89
CA ARG A 68 -12.95 -17.88 -12.72
C ARG A 68 -12.11 -18.50 -13.83
N HIS A 69 -12.33 -18.08 -15.07
CA HIS A 69 -11.55 -18.53 -16.20
C HIS A 69 -10.07 -18.14 -16.06
N ASP A 70 -9.79 -16.89 -15.72
CA ASP A 70 -8.43 -16.38 -15.51
C ASP A 70 -7.71 -17.12 -14.38
N VAL A 71 -8.38 -17.37 -13.25
CA VAL A 71 -7.82 -18.14 -12.14
C VAL A 71 -7.56 -19.60 -12.54
N SER A 72 -8.40 -20.20 -13.38
CA SER A 72 -8.16 -21.53 -13.94
C SER A 72 -6.90 -21.54 -14.79
N ILE A 73 -6.78 -20.59 -15.72
CA ILE A 73 -5.60 -20.43 -16.57
C ILE A 73 -4.36 -20.18 -15.72
N LEU A 74 -4.45 -19.31 -14.72
CA LEU A 74 -3.31 -18.99 -13.86
C LEU A 74 -2.83 -20.23 -13.10
N LYS A 75 -3.74 -21.08 -12.62
CA LYS A 75 -3.37 -22.38 -12.02
C LYS A 75 -2.71 -23.33 -13.01
N GLU A 76 -3.17 -23.36 -14.25
CA GLU A 76 -2.52 -24.14 -15.31
C GLU A 76 -1.12 -23.58 -15.65
N LEU A 77 -0.94 -22.27 -15.52
CA LEU A 77 0.34 -21.56 -15.74
C LEU A 77 1.24 -21.50 -14.50
N SER A 78 0.75 -21.88 -13.32
CA SER A 78 1.52 -22.06 -12.08
C SER A 78 2.39 -23.31 -12.17
N VAL A 79 3.25 -23.37 -13.19
CA VAL A 79 4.24 -24.43 -13.35
C VAL A 79 5.45 -24.14 -12.45
N SER A 80 6.16 -25.19 -12.06
CA SER A 80 7.42 -25.06 -11.34
C SER A 80 8.46 -24.31 -12.17
N GLU A 81 9.41 -23.67 -11.51
CA GLU A 81 10.52 -22.96 -12.16
C GLU A 81 11.32 -23.90 -13.05
N ALA A 82 11.46 -25.17 -12.64
CA ALA A 82 12.12 -26.19 -13.42
C ALA A 82 11.40 -26.47 -14.75
N THR A 83 10.06 -26.51 -14.73
CA THR A 83 9.27 -26.66 -15.96
C THR A 83 9.42 -25.43 -16.85
N LEU A 84 9.32 -24.22 -16.29
CA LEU A 84 9.47 -22.98 -17.06
C LEU A 84 10.87 -22.86 -17.68
N ALA A 85 11.92 -23.16 -16.90
CA ALA A 85 13.30 -23.15 -17.38
C ALA A 85 13.53 -24.24 -18.45
N GLY A 86 12.86 -25.39 -18.33
CA GLY A 86 12.80 -26.43 -19.35
C GLY A 86 12.23 -25.92 -20.68
N TRP A 87 11.08 -25.22 -20.64
CA TRP A 87 10.48 -24.62 -21.85
C TRP A 87 11.39 -23.58 -22.50
N VAL A 88 12.09 -22.78 -21.70
CA VAL A 88 13.08 -21.81 -22.21
C VAL A 88 14.25 -22.54 -22.89
N ARG A 89 14.77 -23.62 -22.29
CA ARG A 89 15.83 -24.44 -22.89
C ARG A 89 15.39 -25.09 -24.21
N GLU A 90 14.16 -25.61 -24.27
CA GLU A 90 13.60 -26.20 -25.49
C GLU A 90 13.45 -25.15 -26.61
N THR A 91 13.08 -23.92 -26.24
CA THR A 91 12.93 -22.81 -27.19
C THR A 91 14.29 -22.25 -27.63
N VAL A 92 15.28 -22.26 -26.73
CA VAL A 92 16.61 -21.68 -26.93
C VAL A 92 17.68 -22.74 -26.75
N SER A 93 17.91 -23.51 -27.80
CA SER A 93 18.86 -24.64 -27.80
C SER A 93 20.32 -24.25 -27.53
N SER A 94 20.68 -22.96 -27.59
CA SER A 94 22.02 -22.45 -27.32
C SER A 94 22.33 -22.24 -25.82
N VAL A 95 21.35 -22.47 -24.95
CA VAL A 95 21.52 -22.26 -23.50
C VAL A 95 22.30 -23.44 -22.89
N SER A 96 23.31 -23.12 -22.05
CA SER A 96 24.16 -24.13 -21.41
C SER A 96 23.46 -24.88 -20.27
N ASP A 97 23.98 -26.04 -19.91
CA ASP A 97 23.50 -26.79 -18.73
C ASP A 97 23.69 -26.00 -17.43
N ASP A 98 24.77 -25.23 -17.31
CA ASP A 98 25.05 -24.37 -16.15
C ASP A 98 23.95 -23.31 -15.95
N TRP A 99 23.42 -22.76 -17.05
CA TRP A 99 22.30 -21.83 -16.98
C TRP A 99 21.05 -22.52 -16.42
N MET A 100 20.79 -23.77 -16.82
CA MET A 100 19.65 -24.52 -16.29
C MET A 100 19.78 -24.78 -14.79
N ILE A 101 20.98 -25.13 -14.33
CA ILE A 101 21.28 -25.30 -12.90
C ILE A 101 21.02 -23.99 -12.15
N ALA A 102 21.49 -22.86 -12.68
CA ALA A 102 21.25 -21.54 -12.07
C ALA A 102 19.76 -21.16 -12.06
N ALA A 103 19.05 -21.36 -13.17
CA ALA A 103 17.64 -21.04 -13.32
C ALA A 103 16.75 -21.86 -12.36
N THR A 104 17.13 -23.11 -12.08
CA THR A 104 16.41 -23.99 -11.16
C THR A 104 16.83 -23.85 -9.70
N ALA A 105 17.95 -23.18 -9.41
CA ALA A 105 18.41 -23.02 -8.04
C ALA A 105 17.42 -22.24 -7.16
N LEU A 106 16.57 -21.36 -7.74
CA LEU A 106 15.55 -20.63 -7.00
C LEU A 106 14.48 -21.53 -6.38
N SER A 107 14.08 -22.62 -7.06
CA SER A 107 13.01 -23.49 -6.55
C SER A 107 13.42 -24.21 -5.25
N ASN A 108 14.71 -24.27 -4.95
CA ASN A 108 15.26 -24.94 -3.78
C ASN A 108 15.43 -24.01 -2.56
N ILE A 109 15.16 -22.71 -2.71
CA ILE A 109 15.20 -21.80 -1.56
C ILE A 109 13.94 -22.03 -0.73
N ASN A 110 14.00 -23.02 0.16
CA ASN A 110 13.01 -23.21 1.23
C ASN A 110 13.10 -22.04 2.22
N ILE A 111 12.49 -20.89 1.87
CA ILE A 111 12.31 -19.78 2.83
C ILE A 111 11.33 -20.17 3.95
N ALA A 112 10.70 -21.35 3.85
CA ALA A 112 9.83 -21.92 4.88
C ALA A 112 10.52 -22.11 6.23
N ASP A 113 11.85 -22.30 6.28
CA ASP A 113 12.56 -22.62 7.52
C ASP A 113 12.87 -21.42 8.42
N ASN A 114 12.58 -20.18 7.98
CA ASN A 114 12.92 -18.97 8.75
C ASN A 114 11.71 -18.13 9.21
N TYR A 115 10.49 -18.58 8.97
CA TYR A 115 9.31 -17.95 9.56
C TYR A 115 8.98 -18.66 10.86
N ASP A 116 9.29 -18.01 11.99
CA ASP A 116 8.85 -18.41 13.31
C ASP A 116 7.32 -18.66 13.28
N THR A 117 6.93 -19.94 13.22
CA THR A 117 5.53 -20.38 13.22
C THR A 117 4.88 -20.27 14.60
N ASN A 118 5.65 -19.77 15.58
CA ASN A 118 5.28 -19.59 16.99
C ASN A 118 4.30 -18.43 17.17
N GLY A 119 3.09 -18.58 16.63
CA GLY A 119 2.00 -17.63 16.74
C GLY A 119 1.25 -17.43 15.43
N ALA A 120 0.96 -18.50 14.68
CA ALA A 120 0.13 -18.43 13.48
C ALA A 120 -1.29 -17.91 13.82
N VAL A 121 -1.44 -16.58 13.88
CA VAL A 121 -2.73 -15.93 13.98
C VAL A 121 -3.51 -16.35 12.76
N LYS A 122 -4.56 -17.16 12.98
CA LYS A 122 -5.43 -17.65 11.91
C LYS A 122 -5.97 -16.45 11.13
N PHE A 123 -5.54 -16.34 9.88
CA PHE A 123 -5.97 -15.25 9.00
C PHE A 123 -7.34 -15.57 8.41
N GLU A 124 -8.34 -14.77 8.76
CA GLU A 124 -9.70 -14.87 8.22
C GLU A 124 -10.08 -13.58 7.52
N ILE A 125 -10.45 -13.70 6.24
CA ILE A 125 -11.07 -12.60 5.50
C ILE A 125 -12.56 -12.57 5.90
N PRO A 126 -13.10 -11.41 6.31
CA PRO A 126 -14.51 -11.28 6.66
C PRO A 126 -15.42 -11.80 5.54
N ASN A 127 -16.49 -12.51 5.91
CA ASN A 127 -17.49 -12.96 4.95
C ASN A 127 -18.33 -11.80 4.41
N ASN A 128 -18.53 -10.77 5.23
CA ASN A 128 -19.25 -9.56 4.86
C ASN A 128 -18.25 -8.46 4.51
N SER A 129 -18.59 -7.65 3.51
CA SER A 129 -17.79 -6.48 3.15
C SER A 129 -17.72 -5.51 4.34
N PRO A 130 -16.53 -5.19 4.84
CA PRO A 130 -16.40 -4.28 5.97
C PRO A 130 -16.86 -2.87 5.58
N THR A 131 -17.36 -2.09 6.53
CA THR A 131 -17.79 -0.70 6.28
C THR A 131 -16.63 0.22 5.90
N HIS A 132 -15.40 -0.17 6.25
CA HIS A 132 -14.14 0.51 5.95
C HIS A 132 -13.14 -0.49 5.35
N ILE A 133 -12.19 0.00 4.56
CA ILE A 133 -11.08 -0.82 4.11
C ILE A 133 -10.19 -1.16 5.31
N LEU A 134 -9.70 -2.39 5.36
CA LEU A 134 -8.82 -2.91 6.39
C LEU A 134 -7.36 -2.53 6.13
N ALA A 135 -6.52 -2.74 7.14
CA ALA A 135 -5.07 -2.62 7.00
C ALA A 135 -4.54 -3.54 5.89
N PRO A 136 -3.43 -3.19 5.21
CA PRO A 136 -2.74 -4.12 4.33
C PRO A 136 -2.36 -5.39 5.09
N LEU A 137 -2.38 -6.51 4.39
CA LEU A 137 -2.01 -7.78 4.99
C LEU A 137 -0.53 -7.82 5.36
N THR A 138 -0.22 -8.38 6.52
CA THR A 138 1.17 -8.67 6.88
C THR A 138 1.77 -9.70 5.91
N LYS A 139 3.11 -9.80 5.88
CA LYS A 139 3.81 -10.79 5.03
C LYS A 139 3.30 -12.22 5.29
N ASN A 140 3.10 -12.59 6.55
CA ASN A 140 2.62 -13.91 6.94
C ASN A 140 1.16 -14.14 6.50
N GLN A 141 0.29 -13.13 6.67
CA GLN A 141 -1.11 -13.20 6.22
C GLN A 141 -1.21 -13.33 4.69
N ARG A 142 -0.37 -12.62 3.94
CA ARG A 142 -0.28 -12.76 2.47
C ARG A 142 0.19 -14.14 2.07
N THR A 143 1.22 -14.68 2.72
CA THR A 143 1.69 -16.05 2.46
C THR A 143 0.59 -17.08 2.73
N GLU A 144 -0.15 -16.95 3.84
CA GLU A 144 -1.29 -17.84 4.12
C GLU A 144 -2.40 -17.68 3.07
N LEU A 145 -2.74 -16.45 2.68
CA LEU A 145 -3.74 -16.20 1.64
C LEU A 145 -3.35 -16.81 0.30
N ARG A 146 -2.07 -16.68 -0.10
CA ARG A 146 -1.53 -17.31 -1.31
C ARG A 146 -1.61 -18.84 -1.23
N SER A 147 -1.21 -19.42 -0.10
CA SER A 147 -1.35 -20.87 0.15
C SER A 147 -2.81 -21.33 0.06
N ARG A 148 -3.76 -20.54 0.58
CA ARG A 148 -5.19 -20.84 0.46
C ARG A 148 -5.67 -20.76 -0.99
N LEU A 149 -5.27 -19.73 -1.74
CA LEU A 149 -5.63 -19.58 -3.16
C LEU A 149 -5.06 -20.72 -4.02
N SER A 150 -3.84 -21.16 -3.73
CA SER A 150 -3.18 -22.30 -4.42
C SER A 150 -3.89 -23.62 -4.11
N ARG A 151 -4.26 -23.86 -2.84
CA ARG A 151 -4.97 -25.09 -2.40
C ARG A 151 -6.41 -25.18 -2.91
N GLU A 152 -7.05 -24.05 -3.15
CA GLU A 152 -8.45 -24.00 -3.56
C GLU A 152 -8.59 -24.58 -4.97
N GLN A 153 -9.08 -25.81 -5.12
CA GLN A 153 -9.16 -26.44 -6.44
C GLN A 153 -10.20 -25.77 -7.34
N GLN A 154 -11.32 -25.35 -6.77
CA GLN A 154 -12.42 -24.74 -7.52
C GLN A 154 -12.14 -23.28 -7.84
N ALA A 155 -12.17 -22.92 -9.13
CA ALA A 155 -11.99 -21.54 -9.58
C ALA A 155 -13.05 -20.58 -8.99
N GLU A 156 -14.27 -21.08 -8.75
CA GLU A 156 -15.35 -20.32 -8.13
C GLU A 156 -15.04 -19.91 -6.69
N ALA A 157 -14.59 -20.84 -5.86
CA ALA A 157 -14.23 -20.54 -4.48
C ALA A 157 -13.03 -19.57 -4.40
N ALA A 158 -12.05 -19.71 -5.28
CA ALA A 158 -10.92 -18.78 -5.38
C ALA A 158 -11.37 -17.38 -5.82
N ALA A 159 -12.25 -17.26 -6.82
CA ALA A 159 -12.81 -15.98 -7.25
C ALA A 159 -13.61 -15.29 -6.12
N MET A 160 -14.40 -16.05 -5.35
CA MET A 160 -15.12 -15.53 -4.19
C MET A 160 -14.17 -15.12 -3.05
N LEU A 161 -13.04 -15.80 -2.89
CA LEU A 161 -11.99 -15.41 -1.95
C LEU A 161 -11.33 -14.08 -2.37
N LEU A 162 -11.00 -13.92 -3.65
CA LEU A 162 -10.46 -12.68 -4.21
C LEU A 162 -11.45 -11.52 -4.12
N GLN A 163 -12.73 -11.77 -4.39
CA GLN A 163 -13.78 -10.76 -4.23
C GLN A 163 -13.82 -10.23 -2.79
N ARG A 164 -13.87 -11.12 -1.80
CA ARG A 164 -13.87 -10.75 -0.38
C ARG A 164 -12.59 -10.03 0.02
N TYR A 165 -11.45 -10.49 -0.50
CA TYR A 165 -10.16 -9.85 -0.27
C TYR A 165 -10.16 -8.40 -0.77
N HIS A 166 -10.50 -8.14 -2.02
CA HIS A 166 -10.51 -6.78 -2.58
C HIS A 166 -11.59 -5.91 -1.95
N ALA A 167 -12.75 -6.48 -1.63
CA ALA A 167 -13.79 -5.79 -0.85
C ALA A 167 -13.26 -5.31 0.51
N ALA A 168 -12.37 -6.08 1.14
CA ALA A 168 -11.82 -5.78 2.46
C ALA A 168 -10.55 -4.92 2.42
N HIS A 169 -9.67 -5.09 1.44
CA HIS A 169 -8.33 -4.49 1.42
C HIS A 169 -8.09 -3.51 0.27
N ASP A 170 -9.07 -3.30 -0.60
CA ASP A 170 -8.96 -2.53 -1.84
C ASP A 170 -8.09 -3.24 -2.92
N TYR A 171 -7.61 -2.50 -3.92
CA TYR A 171 -6.76 -3.00 -5.00
C TYR A 171 -5.53 -2.10 -5.24
N GLY A 172 -4.64 -2.59 -6.09
CA GLY A 172 -3.42 -1.93 -6.52
C GLY A 172 -2.40 -1.76 -5.39
N ILE A 173 -1.78 -0.58 -5.36
CA ILE A 173 -0.75 -0.26 -4.37
C ILE A 173 -1.32 -0.06 -2.96
N LEU A 174 -2.59 0.31 -2.88
CA LEU A 174 -3.28 0.65 -1.64
C LEU A 174 -3.63 -0.61 -0.84
N SER A 175 -3.80 -1.76 -1.49
CA SER A 175 -4.03 -3.05 -0.81
C SER A 175 -2.76 -3.64 -0.20
N MET A 176 -1.59 -3.23 -0.70
CA MET A 176 -0.29 -3.81 -0.35
C MET A 176 0.50 -2.96 0.64
N HIS A 177 0.39 -1.64 0.54
CA HIS A 177 1.27 -0.73 1.28
C HIS A 177 0.46 0.18 2.20
N ARG A 178 0.98 0.33 3.43
CA ARG A 178 0.45 1.29 4.40
C ARG A 178 1.03 2.68 4.19
N VAL A 179 2.31 2.74 3.81
CA VAL A 179 3.05 3.98 3.59
C VAL A 179 3.32 4.11 2.10
N LEU A 180 3.02 5.29 1.57
CA LEU A 180 3.04 5.62 0.17
C LEU A 180 3.77 6.95 -0.01
N LYS A 181 4.38 7.13 -1.18
CA LYS A 181 4.99 8.39 -1.58
C LYS A 181 4.26 8.93 -2.80
N TRP A 182 3.93 10.22 -2.77
CA TRP A 182 3.45 10.91 -3.96
C TRP A 182 4.64 11.39 -4.81
N ASN A 183 4.67 10.98 -6.07
CA ASN A 183 5.75 11.31 -6.99
C ASN A 183 5.24 11.42 -8.43
N LEU A 184 5.45 12.57 -9.07
CA LEU A 184 5.07 12.81 -10.48
C LEU A 184 3.61 12.40 -10.75
N ASP A 185 2.69 12.92 -9.95
CA ASP A 185 1.25 12.69 -10.06
C ASP A 185 0.79 11.23 -9.87
N ARG A 186 1.64 10.40 -9.24
CA ARG A 186 1.34 8.98 -9.00
C ARG A 186 1.69 8.58 -7.59
N LEU A 187 0.88 7.67 -7.04
CA LEU A 187 1.21 6.98 -5.80
C LEU A 187 2.24 5.89 -6.07
N GLN A 188 3.32 5.93 -5.30
CA GLN A 188 4.39 4.93 -5.31
C GLN A 188 4.50 4.28 -3.94
N ALA A 189 4.90 3.01 -3.94
CA ALA A 189 5.14 2.28 -2.71
C ALA A 189 6.40 2.86 -2.11
N GLN A 190 6.34 3.23 -0.85
CA GLN A 190 7.55 3.60 -0.14
C GLN A 190 8.03 2.38 0.61
N ASP A 191 9.26 1.98 0.32
CA ASP A 191 9.87 0.93 1.12
C ASP A 191 10.10 1.47 2.54
N VAL A 192 9.52 0.79 3.53
CA VAL A 192 9.54 1.24 4.93
C VAL A 192 10.98 1.39 5.42
N LEU A 193 11.90 0.59 4.88
CA LEU A 193 13.33 0.63 5.21
C LEU A 193 14.05 1.86 4.64
N GLU A 194 13.72 2.34 3.44
CA GLU A 194 14.31 3.61 2.94
C GLU A 194 13.88 4.79 3.82
N GLY A 195 12.60 4.83 4.22
CA GLY A 195 12.09 5.88 5.10
C GLY A 195 12.75 5.87 6.49
N VAL A 196 12.98 4.68 7.06
CA VAL A 196 13.60 4.52 8.39
C VAL A 196 15.12 4.71 8.36
N LEU A 197 15.81 4.31 7.29
CA LEU A 197 17.25 4.50 7.13
C LEU A 197 17.61 5.99 6.95
N ILE A 198 16.77 6.77 6.27
CA ILE A 198 16.91 8.23 6.21
C ILE A 198 16.78 8.84 7.61
N SER A 199 15.89 8.32 8.47
CA SER A 199 15.72 8.84 9.84
C SER A 199 16.78 8.35 10.83
N ASN A 200 17.22 7.09 10.76
CA ASN A 200 18.11 6.49 11.76
C ASN A 200 19.58 6.87 11.56
N ASN A 201 20.03 7.11 10.33
CA ASN A 201 21.39 7.58 10.08
C ASN A 201 21.62 9.05 10.52
N GLN A 202 20.58 9.75 10.99
CA GLN A 202 20.67 11.12 11.48
C GLN A 202 20.39 11.28 12.99
N SER A 203 20.00 10.24 13.72
CA SER A 203 19.66 10.38 15.15
C SER A 203 20.07 9.17 16.01
N THR A 204 21.34 9.10 16.37
CA THR A 204 21.75 8.41 17.60
C THR A 204 21.79 9.45 18.74
N ASP A 205 20.90 9.28 19.72
CA ASP A 205 20.97 9.85 21.08
C ASP A 205 20.78 11.36 21.31
N GLU A 206 19.77 11.99 20.69
CA GLU A 206 19.22 13.24 21.24
C GLU A 206 17.92 12.98 21.99
N LYS A 207 17.94 13.30 23.29
CA LYS A 207 16.75 13.37 24.15
C LYS A 207 15.72 14.22 23.44
N ILE A 208 14.65 13.60 22.94
CA ILE A 208 13.46 14.29 22.48
C ILE A 208 13.07 15.26 23.59
N GLU A 209 13.15 16.56 23.30
CA GLU A 209 12.78 17.56 24.29
C GLU A 209 11.31 17.34 24.65
N LYS A 210 10.99 17.43 25.95
CA LYS A 210 9.60 17.24 26.44
C LYS A 210 8.58 18.12 25.68
N SER A 211 9.04 19.25 25.13
CA SER A 211 8.28 20.14 24.24
C SER A 211 7.78 19.42 22.98
N GLU A 212 8.62 18.67 22.27
CA GLU A 212 8.25 17.93 21.06
C GLU A 212 7.26 16.80 21.36
N ALA A 213 7.43 16.12 22.50
CA ALA A 213 6.52 15.06 22.93
C ALA A 213 5.09 15.58 23.20
N ASN A 214 4.96 16.78 23.77
CA ASN A 214 3.66 17.39 24.02
C ASN A 214 3.00 17.87 22.72
N VAL A 215 3.78 18.44 21.79
CA VAL A 215 3.30 18.82 20.44
C VAL A 215 2.83 17.58 19.67
N LEU A 216 3.58 16.48 19.78
CA LEU A 216 3.22 15.19 19.20
C LEU A 216 1.89 14.67 19.76
N ALA A 217 1.74 14.65 21.09
CA ALA A 217 0.51 14.20 21.75
C ALA A 217 -0.71 15.04 21.31
N ALA A 218 -0.57 16.37 21.28
CA ALA A 218 -1.63 17.26 20.83
C ALA A 218 -1.99 17.06 19.35
N ALA A 219 -1.01 16.82 18.49
CA ALA A 219 -1.25 16.52 17.07
C ALA A 219 -1.91 15.15 16.86
N ILE A 220 -1.55 14.14 17.68
CA ILE A 220 -2.21 12.82 17.71
C ILE A 220 -3.66 13.00 18.13
N ASP A 221 -3.92 13.70 19.24
CA ASP A 221 -5.28 13.89 19.76
C ASP A 221 -6.16 14.65 18.76
N ALA A 222 -5.64 15.72 18.16
CA ALA A 222 -6.32 16.46 17.10
C ALA A 222 -6.57 15.57 15.88
N GLY A 223 -5.57 14.77 15.47
CA GLY A 223 -5.71 13.82 14.36
C GLY A 223 -6.77 12.75 14.63
N LEU A 224 -6.85 12.24 15.86
CA LEU A 224 -7.85 11.25 16.27
C LEU A 224 -9.26 11.82 16.35
N LEU A 225 -9.39 13.05 16.84
CA LEU A 225 -10.65 13.79 16.84
C LEU A 225 -11.14 14.06 15.42
N CYS A 226 -10.25 14.52 14.53
CA CYS A 226 -10.59 14.75 13.12
C CYS A 226 -10.91 13.46 12.39
N LEU A 227 -10.21 12.37 12.72
CA LEU A 227 -10.45 11.07 12.11
C LEU A 227 -11.66 10.36 12.68
N ASP A 228 -12.39 10.91 13.67
CA ASP A 228 -13.49 10.25 14.38
C ASP A 228 -14.26 9.31 13.44
N LEU A 229 -13.83 8.05 13.51
CA LEU A 229 -14.13 7.05 12.49
C LEU A 229 -15.62 6.71 12.51
N THR A 230 -16.30 7.15 13.57
CA THR A 230 -17.73 7.01 13.80
C THR A 230 -18.56 8.12 13.14
N ASN A 231 -18.00 9.30 12.90
CA ASN A 231 -18.73 10.48 12.42
C ASN A 231 -18.21 11.03 11.08
N ARG A 232 -18.44 10.28 10.00
CA ARG A 232 -17.98 10.57 8.62
C ARG A 232 -18.51 11.88 7.98
N LYS A 233 -19.40 12.61 8.64
CA LYS A 233 -20.08 13.77 8.04
C LYS A 233 -19.30 15.06 8.16
N GLN A 234 -18.38 15.15 9.11
CA GLN A 234 -17.50 16.31 9.25
C GLN A 234 -16.22 16.05 8.47
N GLY A 235 -15.86 16.96 7.57
CA GLY A 235 -14.56 16.90 6.89
C GLY A 235 -13.43 16.98 7.93
N CYS A 236 -12.33 16.29 7.68
CA CYS A 236 -11.15 16.39 8.51
C CYS A 236 -10.54 17.80 8.35
N GLU A 237 -10.36 18.52 9.44
CA GLU A 237 -9.65 19.80 9.41
C GLU A 237 -8.15 19.57 9.22
N PRO A 238 -7.47 20.42 8.43
CA PRO A 238 -6.03 20.33 8.26
C PRO A 238 -5.28 20.70 9.54
N ILE A 239 -4.19 19.97 9.82
CA ILE A 239 -3.33 20.20 10.98
C ILE A 239 -2.01 20.78 10.50
N LEU A 240 -1.61 21.93 11.08
CA LEU A 240 -0.28 22.51 10.88
C LEU A 240 0.53 22.36 12.17
N ILE A 241 1.67 21.67 12.06
CA ILE A 241 2.65 21.46 13.12
C ILE A 241 3.80 22.43 12.86
N GLU A 242 3.86 23.53 13.60
CA GLU A 242 5.03 24.41 13.63
C GLU A 242 6.06 23.84 14.63
N GLY A 243 7.36 24.02 14.42
CA GLY A 243 8.39 23.62 15.40
C GLY A 243 9.44 22.63 14.94
N CYS A 244 9.14 21.82 13.92
CA CYS A 244 9.87 20.58 13.68
C CYS A 244 10.83 20.68 12.49
N SER A 245 11.83 21.56 12.61
CA SER A 245 12.74 21.91 11.52
C SER A 245 13.66 20.80 11.00
N ARG A 246 13.80 19.67 11.71
CA ARG A 246 14.73 18.59 11.29
C ARG A 246 14.13 17.18 11.23
N ASN A 247 12.96 16.98 11.82
CA ASN A 247 12.38 15.64 11.96
C ASN A 247 10.86 15.60 11.75
N ALA A 248 10.27 16.57 11.06
CA ALA A 248 8.84 16.58 10.71
C ALA A 248 8.33 15.22 10.18
N TYR A 249 9.09 14.60 9.28
CA TYR A 249 8.78 13.28 8.74
C TYR A 249 8.83 12.19 9.83
N THR A 250 9.92 12.11 10.58
CA THR A 250 10.08 11.16 11.69
C THR A 250 9.00 11.35 12.75
N LEU A 251 8.64 12.60 13.06
CA LEU A 251 7.60 12.97 13.99
C LEU A 251 6.24 12.48 13.48
N ALA A 252 5.88 12.78 12.24
CA ALA A 252 4.63 12.33 11.65
C ALA A 252 4.54 10.80 11.58
N MET A 253 5.62 10.12 11.21
CA MET A 253 5.67 8.65 11.23
C MET A 253 5.54 8.10 12.65
N ARG A 254 6.11 8.77 13.66
CA ARG A 254 5.92 8.43 15.07
C ARG A 254 4.50 8.70 15.54
N VAL A 255 3.86 9.82 15.16
CA VAL A 255 2.42 10.08 15.38
C VAL A 255 1.66 8.87 14.87
N LEU A 256 1.82 8.54 13.60
CA LEU A 256 1.04 7.51 12.90
C LEU A 256 1.29 6.09 13.43
N ASN A 257 2.51 5.79 13.86
CA ASN A 257 2.83 4.52 14.49
C ASN A 257 2.27 4.45 15.93
N SER A 258 2.33 5.56 16.66
CA SER A 258 1.76 5.67 18.01
C SER A 258 0.24 5.74 18.02
N LEU A 259 -0.43 6.19 16.94
CA LEU A 259 -1.89 6.16 16.83
C LEU A 259 -2.41 4.74 17.10
N HIS A 260 -1.73 3.69 16.60
CA HIS A 260 -2.18 2.33 16.89
C HIS A 260 -2.18 2.02 18.41
N ASN A 261 -1.19 2.51 19.15
CA ASN A 261 -1.04 2.22 20.58
C ASN A 261 -1.88 3.12 21.48
N LEU A 262 -2.24 4.32 21.02
CA LEU A 262 -2.97 5.33 21.79
C LEU A 262 -4.49 5.29 21.56
N VAL A 263 -4.91 4.65 20.47
CA VAL A 263 -6.31 4.52 20.11
C VAL A 263 -6.97 3.41 20.92
N SER A 264 -8.22 3.63 21.32
CA SER A 264 -9.02 2.61 22.01
C SER A 264 -9.08 1.32 21.17
N PRO A 265 -9.12 0.12 21.79
CA PRO A 265 -9.09 -1.15 21.04
C PRO A 265 -10.17 -1.28 19.96
N GLU A 266 -11.33 -0.63 20.17
CA GLU A 266 -12.43 -0.53 19.20
C GLU A 266 -12.05 0.22 17.91
N ASN A 267 -11.16 1.21 18.02
CA ASN A 267 -10.74 2.06 16.92
C ASN A 267 -9.38 1.63 16.33
N ALA A 268 -8.66 0.70 16.99
CA ALA A 268 -7.35 0.22 16.57
C ALA A 268 -7.35 -0.37 15.15
N ILE A 269 -8.41 -1.09 14.76
CA ILE A 269 -8.55 -1.67 13.41
C ILE A 269 -8.60 -0.58 12.35
N ALA A 270 -9.36 0.47 12.60
CA ALA A 270 -9.53 1.57 11.66
C ALA A 270 -8.30 2.51 11.66
N ALA A 271 -7.60 2.68 12.79
CA ALA A 271 -6.29 3.32 12.82
C ALA A 271 -5.24 2.53 12.02
N ALA A 272 -5.28 1.20 12.06
CA ALA A 272 -4.41 0.33 11.27
C ALA A 272 -4.71 0.41 9.76
N SER A 273 -5.92 0.82 9.36
CA SER A 273 -6.29 0.99 7.97
C SER A 273 -5.97 2.36 7.37
N VAL A 274 -5.52 3.33 8.18
CA VAL A 274 -5.05 4.63 7.66
C VAL A 274 -3.84 4.42 6.76
N ARG A 275 -3.92 4.95 5.53
CA ARG A 275 -2.83 5.01 4.56
C ARG A 275 -2.07 6.31 4.72
N VAL A 276 -0.77 6.22 4.88
CA VAL A 276 0.11 7.36 5.06
C VAL A 276 0.69 7.73 3.70
N ILE A 277 0.52 8.98 3.29
CA ILE A 277 1.08 9.49 2.05
C ILE A 277 2.10 10.57 2.40
N ILE A 278 3.35 10.38 2.02
CA ILE A 278 4.32 11.47 2.04
C ILE A 278 4.14 12.30 0.78
N LEU A 279 3.86 13.59 0.99
CA LEU A 279 3.86 14.60 -0.05
C LEU A 279 5.14 15.44 0.08
N PRO A 280 6.13 15.29 -0.80
CA PRO A 280 7.31 16.17 -0.79
C PRO A 280 6.90 17.63 -0.99
N HIS A 281 7.56 18.57 -0.31
CA HIS A 281 7.31 20.01 -0.48
C HIS A 281 7.36 20.45 -1.96
N SER A 282 8.29 19.91 -2.74
CA SER A 282 8.43 20.18 -4.18
C SER A 282 7.22 19.77 -5.02
N GLN A 283 6.32 18.95 -4.48
CA GLN A 283 5.11 18.45 -5.12
C GLN A 283 3.84 19.08 -4.52
N LEU A 284 3.95 20.11 -3.68
CA LEU A 284 2.78 20.74 -3.06
C LEU A 284 1.82 21.35 -4.09
N ALA A 285 2.33 21.74 -5.27
CA ALA A 285 1.52 22.22 -6.38
C ALA A 285 0.56 21.16 -6.94
N THR A 286 0.84 19.86 -6.76
CA THR A 286 0.02 18.75 -7.28
C THR A 286 -0.99 18.24 -6.23
N ILE A 287 -1.30 19.06 -5.22
CA ILE A 287 -2.14 18.64 -4.09
C ILE A 287 -3.60 18.37 -4.53
N SER A 288 -4.07 19.05 -5.57
CA SER A 288 -5.41 18.87 -6.14
C SER A 288 -5.57 17.50 -6.81
N GLU A 289 -4.55 17.06 -7.55
CA GLU A 289 -4.49 15.74 -8.18
C GLU A 289 -4.44 14.63 -7.12
N LEU A 290 -3.69 14.86 -6.04
CA LEU A 290 -3.65 13.95 -4.89
C LEU A 290 -5.02 13.88 -4.19
N ALA A 291 -5.66 15.03 -3.93
CA ALA A 291 -7.01 15.10 -3.36
C ALA A 291 -8.03 14.34 -4.22
N TRP A 292 -8.00 14.56 -5.54
CA TRP A 292 -8.82 13.82 -6.47
C TRP A 292 -8.56 12.31 -6.41
N THR A 293 -7.29 11.89 -6.40
CA THR A 293 -6.92 10.47 -6.29
C THR A 293 -7.49 9.83 -5.02
N MET A 294 -7.35 10.48 -3.86
CA MET A 294 -7.89 9.98 -2.59
C MET A 294 -9.42 9.91 -2.56
N SER A 295 -10.10 10.86 -3.22
CA SER A 295 -11.57 10.87 -3.35
C SER A 295 -12.12 9.67 -4.11
N GLN A 296 -11.31 9.04 -4.97
CA GLN A 296 -11.69 7.80 -5.68
C GLN A 296 -11.79 6.59 -4.75
N HIS A 297 -11.35 6.73 -3.50
CA HIS A 297 -11.28 5.68 -2.49
C HIS A 297 -12.01 6.06 -1.18
N PRO A 298 -13.34 6.32 -1.22
CA PRO A 298 -14.09 6.87 -0.09
C PRO A 298 -14.18 5.95 1.14
N ARG A 299 -13.76 4.69 1.03
CA ARG A 299 -13.74 3.70 2.11
C ARG A 299 -12.38 3.61 2.83
N MET A 300 -11.36 4.29 2.31
CA MET A 300 -10.03 4.38 2.93
C MET A 300 -9.84 5.74 3.59
N TYR A 301 -9.10 5.74 4.70
CA TYR A 301 -8.62 6.95 5.33
C TYR A 301 -7.17 7.21 4.96
N PHE A 302 -6.86 8.47 4.67
CA PHE A 302 -5.52 8.89 4.30
C PHE A 302 -4.99 9.90 5.32
N ALA A 303 -3.70 9.82 5.62
CA ALA A 303 -2.95 10.86 6.32
C ALA A 303 -1.84 11.35 5.40
N VAL A 304 -2.01 12.56 4.87
CA VAL A 304 -1.05 13.21 3.98
C VAL A 304 -0.08 14.02 4.82
N VAL A 305 1.18 13.62 4.82
CA VAL A 305 2.26 14.28 5.56
C VAL A 305 3.09 15.09 4.58
N CYS A 306 3.11 16.41 4.76
CA CYS A 306 3.93 17.33 3.99
C CYS A 306 5.02 17.95 4.88
N PRO A 307 6.26 17.46 4.86
CA PRO A 307 7.36 18.11 5.57
C PRO A 307 7.79 19.40 4.85
N GLY A 308 8.19 20.42 5.61
CA GLY A 308 8.74 21.67 5.07
C GLY A 308 7.72 22.55 4.37
N VAL A 309 6.48 22.60 4.89
CA VAL A 309 5.47 23.53 4.39
C VAL A 309 5.93 24.97 4.68
N PRO A 310 5.99 25.85 3.66
CA PRO A 310 6.40 27.23 3.86
C PRO A 310 5.38 27.94 4.75
N LYS A 311 5.85 28.91 5.54
CA LYS A 311 4.99 29.72 6.43
C LYS A 311 3.87 30.43 5.66
N GLU A 312 4.17 30.84 4.44
CA GLU A 312 3.22 31.39 3.48
C GLU A 312 2.88 30.30 2.47
N ILE A 313 1.77 29.60 2.72
CA ILE A 313 1.22 28.62 1.79
C ILE A 313 0.60 29.39 0.62
N SER A 314 0.87 28.97 -0.62
CA SER A 314 0.22 29.54 -1.80
C SER A 314 -1.30 29.49 -1.66
N HIS A 315 -1.99 30.54 -2.11
CA HIS A 315 -3.46 30.63 -2.04
C HIS A 315 -4.15 29.38 -2.58
N ASP A 316 -3.65 28.77 -3.66
CA ASP A 316 -4.26 27.58 -4.28
C ASP A 316 -4.21 26.34 -3.36
N VAL A 317 -3.11 26.15 -2.65
CA VAL A 317 -2.95 25.04 -1.69
C VAL A 317 -3.82 25.28 -0.47
N ALA A 318 -3.84 26.51 0.04
CA ALA A 318 -4.71 26.89 1.14
C ALA A 318 -6.19 26.71 0.76
N ALA A 319 -6.58 27.13 -0.45
CA ALA A 319 -7.94 26.95 -0.98
C ALA A 319 -8.28 25.46 -1.11
N THR A 320 -7.42 24.66 -1.73
CA THR A 320 -7.66 23.21 -1.91
C THR A 320 -7.85 22.51 -0.57
N VAL A 321 -6.96 22.78 0.38
CA VAL A 321 -7.00 22.17 1.72
C VAL A 321 -8.18 22.71 2.55
N ALA A 322 -8.58 23.96 2.35
CA ALA A 322 -9.72 24.57 3.05
C ALA A 322 -11.08 24.31 2.39
N GLY A 323 -11.10 23.76 1.18
CA GLY A 323 -12.30 23.54 0.38
C GLY A 323 -12.84 24.78 -0.34
N GLY A 324 -11.97 25.71 -0.72
CA GLY A 324 -12.25 26.82 -1.62
C GLY A 324 -12.23 26.42 -3.11
N ASP A 325 -12.81 27.27 -3.98
CA ASP A 325 -12.66 27.24 -5.44
C ASP A 325 -13.06 25.95 -6.19
N GLY A 326 -14.00 25.18 -5.63
CA GLY A 326 -14.61 24.03 -6.32
C GLY A 326 -13.81 22.72 -6.24
N VAL A 327 -12.62 22.75 -5.61
CA VAL A 327 -11.87 21.54 -5.23
C VAL A 327 -11.86 21.44 -3.71
N SER A 328 -12.69 20.56 -3.17
CA SER A 328 -12.72 20.29 -1.74
C SER A 328 -11.73 19.22 -1.34
N TRP A 329 -10.95 19.47 -0.29
CA TRP A 329 -10.20 18.42 0.40
C TRP A 329 -11.13 17.25 0.76
N PRO A 330 -10.77 16.00 0.43
CA PRO A 330 -11.71 14.90 0.56
C PRO A 330 -11.89 14.55 2.04
N SER A 331 -13.13 14.26 2.45
CA SER A 331 -13.48 14.04 3.86
C SER A 331 -12.82 12.81 4.47
N ASN A 332 -12.25 11.94 3.65
CA ASN A 332 -11.51 10.75 4.05
C ASN A 332 -9.99 10.96 4.14
N ALA A 333 -9.50 12.20 4.04
CA ALA A 333 -8.08 12.51 4.14
C ALA A 333 -7.81 13.56 5.22
N LEU A 334 -6.75 13.35 5.99
CA LEU A 334 -6.19 14.32 6.93
C LEU A 334 -4.92 14.92 6.31
N PHE A 335 -4.83 16.24 6.24
CA PHE A 335 -3.59 16.92 5.84
C PHE A 335 -2.78 17.32 7.08
N ILE A 336 -1.50 16.96 7.11
CA ILE A 336 -0.56 17.27 8.18
C ILE A 336 0.63 18.01 7.54
N GLY A 337 0.63 19.33 7.66
CA GLY A 337 1.75 20.17 7.25
C GLY A 337 2.73 20.35 8.41
N CYS A 338 4.03 20.33 8.14
CA CYS A 338 5.05 20.66 9.14
C CYS A 338 5.86 21.88 8.69
N CYS A 339 5.96 22.90 9.55
CA CYS A 339 6.68 24.14 9.28
C CYS A 339 7.91 24.32 10.19
N ASP A 340 8.98 24.89 9.64
CA ASP A 340 10.27 25.08 10.32
C ASP A 340 10.30 26.35 11.21
N THR A 341 9.16 26.70 11.83
CA THR A 341 9.05 27.83 12.78
C THR A 341 9.15 27.35 14.23
N ALA A 342 9.00 28.23 15.23
CA ALA A 342 8.98 27.85 16.64
C ALA A 342 7.79 26.91 16.95
N PRO A 343 7.93 25.97 17.91
CA PRO A 343 6.94 24.92 18.12
C PRO A 343 5.58 25.44 18.59
N THR A 344 4.59 25.36 17.71
CA THR A 344 3.18 25.57 18.02
C THR A 344 2.31 24.63 17.18
N VAL A 345 1.26 24.05 17.78
CA VAL A 345 0.22 23.35 17.01
C VAL A 345 -0.85 24.38 16.69
N ARG A 346 -1.14 24.58 15.40
CA ARG A 346 -2.24 25.44 14.96
C ARG A 346 -3.20 24.64 14.10
N GLN A 347 -4.44 24.58 14.54
CA GLN A 347 -5.55 24.34 13.63
C GLN A 347 -5.77 25.63 12.84
N VAL A 348 -5.83 25.54 11.51
CA VAL A 348 -5.93 26.71 10.63
C VAL A 348 -7.38 27.21 10.64
N PRO A 349 -7.70 28.38 11.26
CA PRO A 349 -9.08 28.86 11.39
C PRO A 349 -9.54 29.47 10.06
N GLY A 350 -10.65 28.96 9.51
CA GLY A 350 -11.17 29.38 8.19
C GLY A 350 -11.89 28.24 7.45
N VAL A 351 -11.52 27.00 7.82
CA VAL A 351 -12.34 25.79 7.77
C VAL A 351 -13.01 25.72 9.15
N ARG A 352 -14.34 25.86 9.26
CA ARG A 352 -14.99 26.17 10.55
C ARG A 352 -15.37 24.93 11.36
N ILE A 353 -14.82 24.82 12.56
CA ILE A 353 -15.57 24.50 13.78
C ILE A 353 -15.34 25.61 14.81
N THR A 354 -16.40 26.37 15.09
CA THR A 354 -16.53 27.13 16.33
C THR A 354 -16.74 26.16 17.48
N LEU A 355 -15.80 26.05 18.40
CA LEU A 355 -16.00 25.40 19.69
C LEU A 355 -16.70 26.38 20.64
N GLN A 356 -17.88 26.00 21.15
CA GLN A 356 -18.51 26.60 22.33
C GLN A 356 -17.90 26.01 23.59
#